data_AF-A0A4Q2DK03-F1
#
_entry.id   AF-A0A4Q2DK03-F1
#
_cell.length_a   1.000
_cell.length_b   1.000
_cell.length_c   1.000
_cell.angle_alpha   90.00
_cell.angle_beta   90.00
_cell.angle_gamma   90.00
#
_symmetry.space_group_name_H-M   'P 1'
#
loop_
_entity.id
_entity.type
_entity.pdbx_description
1 polymer ?
#
loop_
_entity_poly.entity_id
_entity_poly.type
_entity_poly.pdbx_seq_one_letter_code
_entity_poly.pdbx_strand_id
1 'polypeptide(L)'
;MPFSLTYSQRTGWEHEFDTMGIANSKVPNAELCYLGYLQKTEELTEQEWKDTKDDWIIFMQGVKNIHERNARCLQFEARVRTHIAPAYTQYVLSQPFNAVVPTLAEVVQMEEFLSIAAGPPFDQSLPDGVFDGAVARLPELVGKWQSEREEIVLQALRNTPVHAPGKEVQRNLLSYASTLFSCRKCGRAVAYPTLFVHECFLQLLSHSASTKRVSKKSRRKDEKEEGNTGPPAPEGGLSREALDEMVQLTFPRARSWHPGSNLVFNGPGYHHTVVVLDLLGLERTTTAEELRKLDPYLECRCGCFKERKSETMSWMQVIQYCKRHRLNSYEGSFAVVDKPGAGTRQQVTKYKPICSWCQPRNMLDDPTQDPTQHYIDEHWCTQAEAQAFDSRALKEELAD
;
A
#
# COMPACT_ATOMS: atom_id res chain seq x y z
N MET A 1 -24.78 24.42 29.46
CA MET A 1 -24.30 23.31 30.29
C MET A 1 -23.54 23.86 31.50
N PRO A 2 -24.20 24.42 32.53
CA PRO A 2 -23.49 25.09 33.62
C PRO A 2 -22.94 24.13 34.68
N PHE A 3 -23.50 22.92 34.84
CA PHE A 3 -23.29 22.11 36.05
C PHE A 3 -22.25 20.99 35.94
N SER A 4 -22.06 20.42 34.75
CA SER A 4 -20.97 19.46 34.51
C SER A 4 -19.59 20.08 34.72
N LEU A 5 -19.48 21.40 34.49
CA LEU A 5 -18.24 22.16 34.65
C LEU A 5 -17.76 22.13 36.11
N THR A 6 -18.64 22.38 37.09
CA THR A 6 -18.28 22.41 38.53
C THR A 6 -17.70 21.08 39.03
N TYR A 7 -18.25 19.94 38.60
CA TYR A 7 -17.75 18.63 39.01
C TYR A 7 -16.49 18.23 38.24
N SER A 8 -16.38 18.59 36.96
CA SER A 8 -15.14 18.39 36.19
C SER A 8 -13.96 19.16 36.81
N GLN A 9 -14.19 20.39 37.27
CA GLN A 9 -13.20 21.20 37.99
C GLN A 9 -12.79 20.55 39.32
N ARG A 10 -13.76 20.07 40.12
CA ARG A 10 -13.48 19.37 41.39
C ARG A 10 -12.67 18.08 41.20
N THR A 11 -12.79 17.43 40.05
CA THR A 11 -12.16 16.14 39.76
C THR A 11 -10.92 16.23 38.87
N GLY A 12 -10.58 17.44 38.38
CA GLY A 12 -9.41 17.68 37.54
C GLY A 12 -9.58 17.29 36.08
N TRP A 13 -10.83 17.14 35.59
CA TRP A 13 -11.16 16.71 34.22
C TRP A 13 -11.68 17.86 33.33
N GLU A 14 -11.49 19.11 33.74
CA GLU A 14 -12.00 20.29 33.02
C GLU A 14 -11.52 20.33 31.56
N HIS A 15 -10.24 20.06 31.30
CA HIS A 15 -9.67 20.10 29.95
C HIS A 15 -10.28 19.03 29.02
N GLU A 16 -10.36 17.77 29.48
CA GLU A 16 -10.97 16.69 28.72
C GLU A 16 -12.46 16.91 28.51
N PHE A 17 -13.14 17.53 29.48
CA PHE A 17 -14.55 17.87 29.37
C PHE A 17 -14.80 18.91 28.27
N ASP A 18 -14.02 19.98 28.23
CA ASP A 18 -14.16 21.03 27.21
C ASP A 18 -13.86 20.53 25.78
N THR A 19 -12.98 19.54 25.66
CA THR A 19 -12.53 18.99 24.37
C THR A 19 -13.33 17.75 23.92
N MET A 20 -14.26 17.26 24.74
CA MET A 20 -15.00 16.01 24.48
C MET A 20 -15.83 16.05 23.20
N GLY A 21 -16.35 17.23 22.81
CA GLY A 21 -17.13 17.38 21.57
C GLY A 21 -16.30 17.06 20.33
N ILE A 22 -14.99 17.38 20.37
CA ILE A 22 -14.04 17.07 19.31
C ILE A 22 -13.74 15.56 19.31
N ALA A 23 -13.52 14.96 20.50
CA ALA A 23 -13.29 13.52 20.62
C ALA A 23 -14.48 12.69 20.09
N ASN A 24 -15.71 13.05 20.44
CA ASN A 24 -16.93 12.37 20.01
C ASN A 24 -17.10 12.40 18.48
N SER A 25 -16.70 13.50 17.81
CA SER A 25 -16.79 13.61 16.35
C SER A 25 -15.78 12.73 15.59
N LYS A 26 -14.67 12.34 16.23
CA LYS A 26 -13.52 11.70 15.58
C LYS A 26 -13.44 10.19 15.78
N VAL A 27 -14.27 9.61 16.65
CA VAL A 27 -14.25 8.16 16.93
C VAL A 27 -15.40 7.48 16.18
N PRO A 28 -15.13 6.73 15.10
CA PRO A 28 -16.14 5.90 14.46
C PRO A 28 -16.59 4.84 15.47
N ASN A 29 -17.89 4.83 15.81
CA ASN A 29 -18.50 4.02 16.87
C ASN A 29 -18.30 4.52 18.31
N ALA A 30 -18.01 5.80 18.53
CA ALA A 30 -18.35 6.43 19.81
C ALA A 30 -19.86 6.65 19.94
N GLU A 31 -20.63 5.58 19.75
CA GLU A 31 -21.77 5.31 20.64
C GLU A 31 -21.19 4.97 22.03
N LEU A 32 -20.37 5.87 22.57
CA LEU A 32 -20.01 5.81 23.98
C LEU A 32 -21.36 5.94 24.69
N CYS A 33 -21.76 4.87 25.37
CA CYS A 33 -23.07 4.60 25.96
C CYS A 33 -23.58 5.65 26.97
N TYR A 34 -22.93 6.81 27.07
CA TYR A 34 -23.17 7.86 28.05
C TYR A 34 -23.84 9.11 27.47
N LEU A 35 -24.27 9.09 26.20
CA LEU A 35 -25.10 10.16 25.61
C LEU A 35 -26.33 10.49 26.48
N GLY A 36 -26.88 9.51 27.22
CA GLY A 36 -28.03 9.74 28.10
C GLY A 36 -27.78 10.73 29.24
N TYR A 37 -26.58 10.75 29.83
CA TYR A 37 -26.25 11.68 30.92
C TYR A 37 -25.74 13.03 30.42
N LEU A 38 -25.07 13.04 29.26
CA LEU A 38 -24.58 14.26 28.63
C LEU A 38 -25.69 15.11 27.99
N GLN A 39 -26.86 14.51 27.76
CA GLN A 39 -28.04 15.20 27.23
C GLN A 39 -28.94 15.79 28.32
N LYS A 40 -28.74 15.46 29.61
CA LYS A 40 -29.48 16.10 30.69
C LYS A 40 -29.07 17.57 30.79
N THR A 41 -30.04 18.46 30.60
CA THR A 41 -29.85 19.91 30.77
C THR A 41 -29.98 20.35 32.24
N GLU A 42 -30.60 19.51 33.08
CA GLU A 42 -30.79 19.72 34.52
C GLU A 42 -29.52 19.36 35.32
N GLU A 43 -29.37 20.02 36.47
CA GLU A 43 -28.26 19.80 37.40
C GLU A 43 -28.38 18.41 38.05
N LEU A 44 -27.31 17.59 37.97
CA LEU A 44 -27.27 16.30 38.67
C LEU A 44 -27.32 16.53 40.18
N THR A 45 -28.22 15.83 40.86
CA THR A 45 -28.25 15.81 42.33
C THR A 45 -26.98 15.15 42.89
N GLU A 46 -26.57 15.48 44.12
CA GLU A 46 -25.39 14.86 44.77
C GLU A 46 -25.50 13.33 44.85
N GLN A 47 -26.73 12.80 44.98
CA GLN A 47 -26.98 11.36 44.96
C GLN A 47 -26.78 10.77 43.55
N GLU A 48 -27.33 11.39 42.51
CA GLU A 48 -27.09 10.96 41.12
C GLU A 48 -25.61 11.05 40.74
N TRP A 49 -24.91 12.10 41.16
CA TRP A 49 -23.46 12.22 40.97
C TRP A 49 -22.73 11.07 41.64
N LYS A 50 -23.03 10.79 42.91
CA LYS A 50 -22.43 9.68 43.65
C LYS A 50 -22.66 8.33 42.96
N ASP A 51 -23.86 8.12 42.41
CA ASP A 51 -24.24 6.87 41.75
C ASP A 51 -23.60 6.71 40.35
N THR A 52 -23.21 7.81 39.70
CA THR A 52 -22.65 7.81 38.33
C THR A 52 -21.16 8.20 38.26
N LYS A 53 -20.54 8.57 39.39
CA LYS A 53 -19.17 9.09 39.45
C LYS A 53 -18.14 8.13 38.83
N ASP A 54 -18.22 6.85 39.15
CA ASP A 54 -17.21 5.87 38.70
C ASP A 54 -17.30 5.65 37.18
N ASP A 55 -18.52 5.60 36.65
CA ASP A 55 -18.76 5.57 35.20
C ASP A 55 -18.21 6.83 34.51
N TRP A 56 -18.41 8.00 35.12
CA TRP A 56 -17.83 9.26 34.64
C TRP A 56 -16.30 9.22 34.61
N ILE A 57 -15.66 8.71 35.67
CA ILE A 57 -14.19 8.59 35.71
C ILE A 57 -13.69 7.65 34.61
N ILE A 58 -14.33 6.50 34.42
CA ILE A 58 -13.98 5.55 33.34
C ILE A 58 -14.12 6.23 31.97
N PHE A 59 -15.20 6.97 31.76
CA PHE A 59 -15.43 7.72 30.53
C PHE A 59 -14.36 8.79 30.29
N MET A 60 -14.08 9.64 31.29
CA MET A 60 -13.08 10.71 31.18
C MET A 60 -11.67 10.15 30.95
N GLN A 61 -11.33 9.02 31.58
CA GLN A 61 -10.09 8.31 31.29
C GLN A 61 -10.03 7.83 29.83
N GLY A 62 -11.15 7.36 29.27
CA GLY A 62 -11.27 7.02 27.86
C GLY A 62 -11.02 8.23 26.95
N VAL A 63 -11.63 9.38 27.26
CA VAL A 63 -11.42 10.65 26.54
C VAL A 63 -9.95 11.07 26.60
N LYS A 64 -9.33 11.04 27.78
CA LYS A 64 -7.90 11.34 27.96
C LYS A 64 -7.02 10.42 27.12
N ASN A 65 -7.27 9.12 27.14
CA ASN A 65 -6.52 8.15 26.34
C ASN A 65 -6.64 8.44 24.83
N ILE A 66 -7.83 8.87 24.37
CA ILE A 66 -8.04 9.30 22.97
C ILE A 66 -7.24 10.56 22.66
N HIS A 67 -7.22 11.55 23.55
CA HIS A 67 -6.43 12.77 23.36
C HIS A 67 -4.94 12.49 23.33
N GLU A 68 -4.42 11.71 24.27
CA GLU A 68 -3.02 11.31 24.29
C GLU A 68 -2.65 10.51 23.03
N ARG A 69 -3.51 9.58 22.59
CA ARG A 69 -3.33 8.85 21.33
C ARG A 69 -3.27 9.80 20.13
N ASN A 70 -4.21 10.73 20.02
CA ASN A 70 -4.25 11.69 18.91
C ASN A 70 -3.03 12.61 18.94
N ALA A 71 -2.63 13.08 20.12
CA ALA A 71 -1.42 13.89 20.30
C ALA A 71 -0.18 13.12 19.83
N ARG A 72 -0.03 11.84 20.20
CA ARG A 72 1.06 10.98 19.70
C ARG A 72 1.03 10.83 18.18
N CYS A 73 -0.14 10.62 17.58
CA CYS A 73 -0.29 10.49 16.13
C CYS A 73 0.10 11.79 15.41
N LEU A 74 -0.35 12.94 15.90
CA LEU A 74 -0.01 14.25 15.33
C LEU A 74 1.49 14.54 15.42
N GLN A 75 2.12 14.19 16.54
CA GLN A 75 3.56 14.35 16.71
C GLN A 75 4.36 13.40 15.80
N PHE A 76 3.92 12.15 15.68
CA PHE A 76 4.52 11.20 14.75
C PHE A 76 4.38 11.66 13.30
N GLU A 77 3.20 12.10 12.89
CA GLU A 77 2.96 12.69 11.58
C GLU A 77 3.86 13.91 11.34
N ALA A 78 3.98 14.81 12.30
CA ALA A 78 4.85 15.98 12.20
C ALA A 78 6.32 15.58 12.00
N ARG A 79 6.81 14.57 12.73
CA ARG A 79 8.17 14.04 12.59
C ARG A 79 8.40 13.42 11.21
N VAL A 80 7.47 12.59 10.76
CA VAL A 80 7.53 11.96 9.44
C VAL A 80 7.57 13.02 8.35
N ARG A 81 6.68 14.01 8.41
CA ARG A 81 6.59 15.10 7.42
C ARG A 81 7.83 15.99 7.40
N THR A 82 8.39 16.29 8.57
CA THR A 82 9.50 17.25 8.69
C THR A 82 10.85 16.61 8.36
N HIS A 83 11.06 15.34 8.73
CA HIS A 83 12.39 14.73 8.66
C HIS A 83 12.50 13.58 7.65
N ILE A 84 11.45 12.75 7.51
CA ILE A 84 11.52 11.54 6.67
C ILE A 84 11.08 11.85 5.24
N ALA A 85 9.95 12.55 5.08
CA ALA A 85 9.37 12.82 3.78
C ALA A 85 10.32 13.57 2.83
N PRO A 86 11.05 14.64 3.23
CA PRO A 86 11.95 15.34 2.32
C PRO A 86 13.11 14.45 1.84
N ALA A 87 13.73 13.71 2.76
CA ALA A 87 14.82 12.79 2.41
C ALA A 87 14.34 11.65 1.49
N TYR A 88 13.18 11.07 1.78
CA TYR A 88 12.57 10.07 0.92
C TYR A 88 12.20 10.63 -0.47
N THR A 89 11.69 11.87 -0.53
CA THR A 89 11.36 12.57 -1.77
C THR A 89 12.59 12.72 -2.66
N GLN A 90 13.68 13.23 -2.08
CA GLN A 90 14.95 13.37 -2.76
C GLN A 90 15.48 12.01 -3.26
N TYR A 91 15.36 10.96 -2.44
CA TYR A 91 15.72 9.61 -2.84
C TYR A 91 14.90 9.15 -4.06
N VAL A 92 13.57 9.24 -4.03
CA VAL A 92 12.72 8.84 -5.17
C VAL A 92 13.06 9.63 -6.43
N LEU A 93 13.28 10.94 -6.31
CA LEU A 93 13.67 11.79 -7.44
C LEU A 93 15.01 11.39 -8.06
N SER A 94 15.95 10.87 -7.25
CA SER A 94 17.24 10.36 -7.73
C SER A 94 17.17 8.98 -8.39
N GLN A 95 16.07 8.25 -8.25
CA GLN A 95 15.91 6.94 -8.87
C GLN A 95 15.49 7.04 -10.35
N PRO A 96 15.76 6.03 -11.19
CA PRO A 96 15.13 5.88 -12.51
C PRO A 96 13.59 5.91 -12.43
N PHE A 97 12.90 6.36 -13.48
CA PHE A 97 11.44 6.54 -13.45
C PHE A 97 10.68 5.21 -13.29
N ASN A 98 11.25 4.15 -13.82
CA ASN A 98 10.74 2.78 -13.70
C ASN A 98 11.26 2.03 -12.45
N ALA A 99 11.96 2.73 -11.55
CA ALA A 99 12.46 2.11 -10.32
C ALA A 99 11.30 1.69 -9.41
N VAL A 100 11.41 0.48 -8.87
CA VAL A 100 10.48 -0.04 -7.88
C VAL A 100 10.95 0.43 -6.52
N VAL A 101 10.24 1.38 -5.93
CA VAL A 101 10.52 1.91 -4.60
C VAL A 101 9.38 1.58 -3.63
N PRO A 102 9.67 1.32 -2.34
CA PRO A 102 8.64 1.19 -1.31
C PRO A 102 7.87 2.50 -1.19
N THR A 103 6.63 2.45 -0.73
CA THR A 103 5.89 3.67 -0.38
C THR A 103 6.50 4.36 0.86
N LEU A 104 6.23 5.66 1.06
CA LEU A 104 6.67 6.38 2.26
C LEU A 104 6.20 5.67 3.55
N ALA A 105 4.95 5.16 3.55
CA ALA A 105 4.43 4.43 4.70
C ALA A 105 5.15 3.10 4.95
N GLU A 106 5.63 2.41 3.90
CA GLU A 106 6.48 1.22 4.05
C GLU A 106 7.86 1.59 4.59
N VAL A 107 8.45 2.71 4.14
CA VAL A 107 9.73 3.22 4.67
C VAL A 107 9.62 3.58 6.14
N VAL A 108 8.56 4.30 6.53
CA VAL A 108 8.30 4.66 7.94
C VAL A 108 8.11 3.44 8.84
N GLN A 109 7.66 2.30 8.29
CA GLN A 109 7.51 1.03 9.02
C GLN A 109 8.81 0.23 9.18
N MET A 110 9.89 0.60 8.47
CA MET A 110 11.21 0.00 8.66
C MET A 110 11.75 0.37 10.05
N GLU A 111 12.45 -0.56 10.69
CA GLU A 111 12.90 -0.44 12.08
C GLU A 111 13.76 0.81 12.31
N GLU A 112 14.61 1.15 11.34
CA GLU A 112 15.49 2.32 11.37
C GLU A 112 14.72 3.65 11.44
N PHE A 113 13.55 3.74 10.81
CA PHE A 113 12.73 4.94 10.84
C PHE A 113 11.72 4.92 11.97
N LEU A 114 11.08 3.77 12.18
CA LEU A 114 10.00 3.62 13.15
C LEU A 114 10.47 3.84 14.58
N SER A 115 11.64 3.29 14.93
CA SER A 115 12.21 3.42 16.29
C SER A 115 12.50 4.88 16.67
N ILE A 116 12.93 5.69 15.70
CA ILE A 116 13.22 7.12 15.89
C ILE A 116 11.91 7.92 15.88
N ALA A 117 11.05 7.72 14.88
CA ALA A 117 9.82 8.49 14.71
C ALA A 117 8.85 8.30 15.90
N ALA A 118 8.74 7.07 16.40
CA ALA A 118 7.86 6.73 17.52
C ALA A 118 8.56 6.66 18.89
N GLY A 119 9.85 7.00 18.96
CA GLY A 119 10.58 7.04 20.21
C GLY A 119 10.05 8.12 21.14
N PRO A 120 9.76 7.83 22.42
CA PRO A 120 9.49 8.86 23.41
C PRO A 120 10.79 9.65 23.70
N PRO A 121 10.67 10.88 24.21
CA PRO A 121 9.44 11.65 24.46
C PRO A 121 8.81 12.23 23.18
N PHE A 122 7.47 12.26 23.07
CA PHE A 122 6.74 12.81 21.91
C PHE A 122 6.56 14.33 21.97
N ASP A 123 6.70 14.92 23.15
CA ASP A 123 6.55 16.34 23.46
C ASP A 123 7.85 17.13 23.25
N GLN A 124 8.95 16.46 22.93
CA GLN A 124 10.24 17.10 22.68
C GLN A 124 10.59 17.10 21.20
N SER A 125 11.20 18.21 20.77
CA SER A 125 11.83 18.30 19.46
C SER A 125 12.96 17.29 19.37
N LEU A 126 12.97 16.51 18.29
CA LEU A 126 14.09 15.62 18.01
C LEU A 126 15.34 16.46 17.69
N PRO A 127 16.53 16.02 18.11
CA PRO A 127 17.77 16.66 17.69
C PRO A 127 17.90 16.70 16.16
N ASP A 128 18.46 17.78 15.64
CA ASP A 128 18.79 17.89 14.22
C ASP A 128 19.70 16.73 13.80
N GLY A 129 19.42 16.15 12.63
CA GLY A 129 20.20 15.05 12.07
C GLY A 129 19.97 13.68 12.71
N VAL A 130 18.99 13.52 13.62
CA VAL A 130 18.70 12.21 14.24
C VAL A 130 18.35 11.13 13.20
N PHE A 131 17.78 11.54 12.06
CA PHE A 131 17.43 10.63 10.96
C PHE A 131 18.57 10.42 9.95
N ASP A 132 19.68 11.15 10.03
CA ASP A 132 20.73 11.14 9.00
C ASP A 132 21.31 9.75 8.79
N GLY A 133 21.49 8.98 9.87
CA GLY A 133 21.95 7.59 9.80
C GLY A 133 20.96 6.67 9.09
N ALA A 134 19.66 6.81 9.35
CA ALA A 134 18.61 6.03 8.69
C ALA A 134 18.46 6.43 7.22
N VAL A 135 18.51 7.74 6.93
CA VAL A 135 18.45 8.31 5.58
C VAL A 135 19.65 7.86 4.74
N ALA A 136 20.87 7.87 5.29
CA ALA A 136 22.06 7.39 4.60
C ALA A 136 21.96 5.90 4.21
N ARG A 137 21.21 5.11 4.99
CA ARG A 137 20.96 3.69 4.72
C ARG A 137 19.75 3.44 3.82
N LEU A 138 18.99 4.46 3.43
CA LEU A 138 17.77 4.30 2.63
C LEU A 138 17.99 3.45 1.34
N PRO A 139 19.08 3.61 0.56
CA PRO A 139 19.33 2.75 -0.59
C PRO A 139 19.49 1.25 -0.22
N GLU A 140 20.15 0.94 0.89
CA GLU A 140 20.33 -0.43 1.40
C GLU A 140 18.97 -1.02 1.82
N LEU A 141 18.18 -0.25 2.56
CA LEU A 141 16.87 -0.66 3.07
C LEU A 141 15.87 -0.91 1.94
N VAL A 142 15.88 -0.05 0.91
CA VAL A 142 15.06 -0.24 -0.30
C VAL A 142 15.49 -1.50 -1.05
N GLY A 143 16.79 -1.76 -1.17
CA GLY A 143 17.31 -2.98 -1.79
C GLY A 143 16.89 -4.26 -1.04
N LYS A 144 16.89 -4.21 0.31
CA LYS A 144 16.38 -5.30 1.16
C LYS A 144 14.89 -5.51 0.94
N TRP A 145 14.08 -4.45 1.04
CA TRP A 145 12.64 -4.50 0.80
C TRP A 145 12.31 -5.07 -0.58
N GLN A 146 13.01 -4.65 -1.62
CA GLN A 146 12.80 -5.16 -2.98
C GLN A 146 13.12 -6.65 -3.06
N SER A 147 14.22 -7.08 -2.44
CA SER A 147 14.64 -8.49 -2.44
C SER A 147 13.62 -9.39 -1.72
N GLU A 148 13.07 -8.95 -0.59
CA GLU A 148 12.01 -9.66 0.13
C GLU A 148 10.74 -9.82 -0.72
N ARG A 149 10.37 -8.76 -1.47
CA ARG A 149 9.19 -8.73 -2.34
C ARG A 149 9.37 -9.61 -3.57
N GLU A 150 10.55 -9.59 -4.17
CA GLU A 150 10.91 -10.48 -5.27
C GLU A 150 10.93 -11.94 -4.84
N GLU A 151 11.38 -12.26 -3.62
CA GLU A 151 11.36 -13.62 -3.11
C GLU A 151 9.92 -14.18 -3.01
N ILE A 152 8.93 -13.34 -2.66
CA ILE A 152 7.51 -13.72 -2.72
C ILE A 152 7.09 -14.09 -4.15
N VAL A 153 7.56 -13.33 -5.14
CA VAL A 153 7.27 -13.58 -6.57
C VAL A 153 7.97 -14.84 -7.06
N LEU A 154 9.24 -15.06 -6.68
CA LEU A 154 10.00 -16.26 -6.98
C LEU A 154 9.35 -17.50 -6.35
N GLN A 155 8.82 -17.38 -5.13
CA GLN A 155 8.09 -18.46 -4.50
C GLN A 155 6.81 -18.81 -5.27
N ALA A 156 6.13 -17.82 -5.84
CA ALA A 156 4.99 -18.07 -6.73
C ALA A 156 5.40 -18.84 -8.00
N LEU A 157 6.62 -18.65 -8.52
CA LEU A 157 7.18 -19.39 -9.66
C LEU A 157 7.60 -20.82 -9.31
N ARG A 158 8.24 -21.01 -8.14
CA ARG A 158 8.67 -22.34 -7.66
C ARG A 158 7.50 -23.31 -7.48
N ASN A 159 6.31 -22.79 -7.19
CA ASN A 159 5.09 -23.58 -7.01
C ASN A 159 4.39 -23.96 -8.33
N THR A 160 5.03 -23.77 -9.48
CA THR A 160 4.41 -23.97 -10.80
C THR A 160 4.91 -25.25 -11.46
N PRO A 161 4.09 -25.90 -12.32
CA PRO A 161 4.53 -27.07 -13.07
C PRO A 161 5.55 -26.74 -14.17
N VAL A 162 5.66 -25.48 -14.59
CA VAL A 162 6.60 -25.04 -15.64
C VAL A 162 8.03 -25.03 -15.11
N HIS A 163 8.21 -24.62 -13.85
CA HIS A 163 9.48 -24.68 -13.16
C HIS A 163 9.55 -25.99 -12.37
N ALA A 164 10.03 -27.06 -13.03
CA ALA A 164 10.11 -28.40 -12.46
C ALA A 164 10.76 -28.40 -11.06
N PRO A 165 10.27 -29.24 -10.11
CA PRO A 165 10.92 -29.41 -8.82
C PRO A 165 12.39 -29.73 -8.99
N GLY A 166 13.27 -28.95 -8.37
CA GLY A 166 14.73 -29.13 -8.44
C GLY A 166 15.45 -28.26 -9.48
N LYS A 167 14.74 -27.51 -10.34
CA LYS A 167 15.37 -26.41 -11.09
C LYS A 167 15.46 -25.18 -10.20
N GLU A 168 16.66 -24.63 -10.09
CA GLU A 168 16.89 -23.38 -9.38
C GLU A 168 16.15 -22.24 -10.10
N VAL A 169 15.19 -21.62 -9.41
CA VAL A 169 14.49 -20.43 -9.90
C VAL A 169 15.33 -19.21 -9.50
N GLN A 170 16.08 -18.69 -10.47
CA GLN A 170 16.96 -17.54 -10.31
C GLN A 170 16.20 -16.21 -10.51
N ARG A 171 16.74 -15.12 -9.94
CA ARG A 171 16.15 -13.77 -9.96
C ARG A 171 15.95 -13.23 -11.39
N ASN A 172 16.88 -13.49 -12.30
CA ASN A 172 16.80 -13.05 -13.71
C ASN A 172 15.55 -13.56 -14.44
N LEU A 173 14.99 -14.71 -14.04
CA LEU A 173 13.74 -15.23 -14.60
C LEU A 173 12.59 -14.23 -14.49
N LEU A 174 12.56 -13.40 -13.44
CA LEU A 174 11.50 -12.39 -13.27
C LEU A 174 11.44 -11.42 -14.45
N SER A 175 12.59 -11.07 -15.03
CA SER A 175 12.68 -10.11 -16.14
C SER A 175 12.22 -10.66 -17.49
N TYR A 176 12.15 -11.98 -17.66
CA TYR A 176 11.85 -12.60 -18.95
C TYR A 176 10.41 -12.29 -19.39
N ALA A 177 10.23 -12.08 -20.70
CA ALA A 177 8.93 -11.80 -21.30
C ALA A 177 7.91 -12.92 -21.02
N SER A 178 8.40 -14.16 -20.96
CA SER A 178 7.58 -15.34 -20.68
C SER A 178 7.14 -15.47 -19.22
N THR A 179 7.80 -14.78 -18.29
CA THR A 179 7.49 -14.85 -16.85
C THR A 179 6.34 -13.91 -16.51
N LEU A 180 5.13 -14.44 -16.64
CA LEU A 180 3.89 -13.71 -16.45
C LEU A 180 3.11 -14.21 -15.25
N PHE A 181 2.43 -13.29 -14.58
CA PHE A 181 1.52 -13.58 -13.47
C PHE A 181 0.10 -13.16 -13.83
N SER A 182 -0.88 -13.70 -13.14
CA SER A 182 -2.27 -13.28 -13.19
C SER A 182 -2.70 -12.80 -11.82
N CYS A 183 -3.47 -11.72 -11.79
CA CYS A 183 -4.17 -11.30 -10.59
C CYS A 183 -5.52 -12.03 -10.50
N ARG A 184 -5.77 -12.81 -9.44
CA ARG A 184 -7.08 -13.49 -9.25
C ARG A 184 -8.25 -12.52 -9.07
N LYS A 185 -7.98 -11.31 -8.54
CA LYS A 185 -9.03 -10.31 -8.27
C LYS A 185 -9.56 -9.67 -9.55
N CYS A 186 -8.69 -9.22 -10.45
CA CYS A 186 -9.10 -8.55 -11.70
C CYS A 186 -8.92 -9.40 -12.97
N GLY A 187 -8.32 -10.58 -12.87
CA GLY A 187 -8.05 -11.48 -13.99
C GLY A 187 -6.92 -11.04 -14.93
N ARG A 188 -6.34 -9.84 -14.75
CA ARG A 188 -5.33 -9.30 -15.68
C ARG A 188 -4.00 -10.03 -15.54
N ALA A 189 -3.33 -10.22 -16.68
CA ALA A 189 -1.93 -10.60 -16.73
C ALA A 189 -1.03 -9.42 -16.35
N VAL A 190 0.01 -9.67 -15.56
CA VAL A 190 0.99 -8.68 -15.11
C VAL A 190 2.40 -9.27 -15.21
N ALA A 191 3.37 -8.44 -15.57
CA ALA A 191 4.78 -8.82 -15.67
C ALA A 191 5.60 -8.12 -14.59
N TYR A 192 6.82 -8.59 -14.35
CA TYR A 192 7.80 -7.80 -13.59
C TYR A 192 8.28 -6.60 -14.43
N PRO A 193 8.58 -5.43 -13.81
CA PRO A 193 8.32 -5.06 -12.41
C PRO A 193 6.89 -4.55 -12.16
N THR A 194 6.06 -4.43 -13.20
CA THR A 194 4.70 -3.82 -13.14
C THR A 194 3.76 -4.46 -12.12
N LEU A 195 4.02 -5.71 -11.71
CA LEU A 195 3.29 -6.38 -10.64
C LEU A 195 3.41 -5.64 -9.29
N PHE A 196 4.48 -4.88 -9.03
CA PHE A 196 4.63 -4.15 -7.77
C PHE A 196 3.72 -2.94 -7.64
N VAL A 197 3.27 -2.40 -8.78
CA VAL A 197 2.35 -1.25 -8.83
C VAL A 197 0.91 -1.66 -9.16
N HIS A 198 0.63 -2.97 -9.19
CA HIS A 198 -0.67 -3.48 -9.54
C HIS A 198 -1.69 -3.25 -8.42
N GLU A 199 -2.73 -2.46 -8.68
CA GLU A 199 -3.69 -2.00 -7.67
C GLU A 199 -4.27 -3.11 -6.79
N CYS A 200 -4.54 -4.28 -7.35
CA CYS A 200 -5.15 -5.38 -6.60
C CYS A 200 -4.21 -5.98 -5.56
N PHE A 201 -2.90 -5.73 -5.66
CA PHE A 201 -1.90 -6.13 -4.67
C PHE A 201 -1.59 -5.01 -3.68
N LEU A 202 -2.12 -3.81 -3.90
CA LEU A 202 -1.99 -2.70 -2.97
C LEU A 202 -3.15 -2.76 -1.99
N GLN A 203 -2.88 -3.20 -0.76
CA GLN A 203 -3.87 -3.21 0.31
C GLN A 203 -3.71 -1.93 1.11
N LEU A 204 -4.83 -1.25 1.42
CA LEU A 204 -4.82 -0.22 2.44
C LEU A 204 -4.20 -0.82 3.70
N LEU A 205 -3.37 -0.04 4.38
CA LEU A 205 -2.98 -0.34 5.75
C LEU A 205 -4.25 -0.25 6.61
N SER A 206 -5.12 -1.25 6.53
CA SER A 206 -6.39 -1.31 7.24
C SER A 206 -6.31 -2.35 8.34
N HIS A 207 -7.08 -2.14 9.41
CA HIS A 207 -7.20 -2.91 10.66
C HIS A 207 -7.49 -4.42 10.53
N SER A 208 -7.40 -5.01 9.34
CA SER A 208 -7.78 -6.39 9.08
C SER A 208 -6.68 -7.39 9.46
N ALA A 209 -6.45 -7.61 10.76
CA ALA A 209 -5.86 -8.89 11.20
C ALA A 209 -6.13 -9.30 12.66
N SER A 210 -6.17 -8.38 13.63
CA SER A 210 -6.13 -8.82 15.05
C SER A 210 -7.42 -8.67 15.84
N THR A 211 -8.42 -7.90 15.39
CA THR A 211 -9.78 -8.10 15.91
C THR A 211 -10.39 -9.32 15.24
N LYS A 212 -9.79 -10.51 15.46
CA LYS A 212 -10.60 -11.71 15.63
C LYS A 212 -11.60 -11.29 16.69
N ARG A 213 -12.82 -10.89 16.27
CA ARG A 213 -13.94 -10.69 17.19
C ARG A 213 -13.90 -11.91 18.07
N VAL A 214 -13.45 -11.76 19.31
CA VAL A 214 -13.39 -12.84 20.28
C VAL A 214 -14.84 -13.27 20.37
N SER A 215 -15.19 -14.32 19.62
CA SER A 215 -16.56 -14.77 19.60
C SER A 215 -16.83 -15.12 21.05
N LYS A 216 -17.90 -14.56 21.63
CA LYS A 216 -18.26 -14.75 23.04
C LYS A 216 -18.33 -16.24 23.43
N LYS A 217 -18.35 -17.17 22.46
CA LYS A 217 -18.27 -18.63 22.64
C LYS A 217 -16.91 -19.18 23.08
N SER A 218 -15.78 -18.47 22.91
CA SER A 218 -14.46 -18.98 23.32
C SER A 218 -14.16 -18.81 24.81
N ARG A 219 -14.94 -17.99 25.53
CA ARG A 219 -14.63 -17.56 26.90
C ARG A 219 -14.91 -18.60 28.00
N ARG A 220 -15.25 -19.85 27.65
CA ARG A 220 -15.56 -20.92 28.63
C ARG A 220 -14.54 -22.05 28.70
N LYS A 221 -13.42 -22.01 27.97
CA LYS A 221 -12.48 -23.15 27.91
C LYS A 221 -11.06 -22.90 28.41
N ASP A 222 -10.63 -21.65 28.60
CA ASP A 222 -9.20 -21.33 28.84
C ASP A 222 -8.89 -20.87 30.28
N GLU A 223 -9.56 -21.42 31.30
CA GLU A 223 -9.18 -21.21 32.71
C GLU A 223 -8.16 -22.25 33.22
N LYS A 224 -7.36 -22.88 32.35
CA LYS A 224 -6.44 -23.96 32.76
C LYS A 224 -4.99 -23.90 32.26
N GLU A 225 -4.56 -22.84 31.58
CA GLU A 225 -3.14 -22.64 31.25
C GLU A 225 -2.52 -21.53 32.10
N GLU A 226 -2.28 -21.83 33.38
CA GLU A 226 -1.33 -21.09 34.21
C GLU A 226 0.08 -21.63 33.94
N GLY A 227 1.01 -20.79 33.46
CA GLY A 227 2.43 -21.17 33.55
C GLY A 227 3.44 -20.54 32.60
N ASN A 228 3.08 -19.71 31.61
CA ASN A 228 4.07 -19.14 30.69
C ASN A 228 4.17 -17.61 30.79
N THR A 229 4.76 -17.12 31.89
CA THR A 229 5.20 -15.73 32.03
C THR A 229 6.53 -15.56 31.30
N GLY A 230 6.47 -15.16 30.02
CA GLY A 230 7.65 -14.64 29.33
C GLY A 230 8.23 -13.41 30.07
N PRO A 231 9.50 -13.06 29.83
CA PRO A 231 10.13 -11.91 30.45
C PRO A 231 9.32 -10.63 30.18
N PRO A 232 9.19 -9.73 31.17
CA PRO A 232 8.48 -8.47 31.00
C PRO A 232 9.09 -7.68 29.85
N ALA A 233 8.25 -7.17 28.96
CA ALA A 233 8.69 -6.31 27.87
C ALA A 233 9.46 -5.11 28.44
N PRO A 234 10.51 -4.61 27.74
CA PRO A 234 11.27 -3.46 28.18
C PRO A 234 10.33 -2.28 28.47
N GLU A 235 10.44 -1.73 29.68
CA GLU A 235 9.58 -0.66 30.17
C GLU A 235 9.70 0.58 29.26
N GLY A 236 8.60 0.98 28.62
CA GLY A 236 8.48 2.27 27.93
C GLY A 236 8.34 2.22 26.40
N GLY A 237 8.45 1.06 25.75
CA GLY A 237 8.19 0.93 24.32
C GLY A 237 6.69 0.89 24.00
N LEU A 238 6.25 1.59 22.94
CA LEU A 238 4.93 1.35 22.36
C LEU A 238 4.88 -0.09 21.81
N SER A 239 3.74 -0.76 21.99
CA SER A 239 3.55 -2.08 21.37
C SER A 239 3.55 -1.95 19.84
N ARG A 240 3.91 -3.03 19.13
CA ARG A 240 3.93 -3.01 17.66
C ARG A 240 2.57 -2.65 17.08
N GLU A 241 1.49 -3.06 17.73
CA GLU A 241 0.12 -2.74 17.34
C GLU A 241 -0.17 -1.24 17.45
N ALA A 242 0.32 -0.57 18.50
CA ALA A 242 0.18 0.87 18.65
C ALA A 242 0.98 1.64 17.59
N LEU A 243 2.17 1.13 17.21
CA LEU A 243 2.98 1.71 16.13
C LEU A 243 2.31 1.57 14.77
N ASP A 244 1.81 0.38 14.45
CA ASP A 244 1.10 0.13 13.19
C ASP A 244 -0.16 1.00 13.12
N GLU A 245 -0.87 1.17 14.23
CA GLU A 245 -2.02 2.07 14.33
C GLU A 245 -1.65 3.54 14.08
N MET A 246 -0.54 4.02 14.62
CA MET A 246 -0.05 5.39 14.37
C MET A 246 0.28 5.61 12.89
N VAL A 247 0.94 4.63 12.25
CA VAL A 247 1.21 4.67 10.80
C VAL A 247 -0.11 4.71 10.02
N GLN A 248 -1.10 3.91 10.39
CA GLN A 248 -2.41 3.89 9.73
C GLN A 248 -3.15 5.23 9.86
N LEU A 249 -3.12 5.86 11.04
CA LEU A 249 -3.74 7.16 11.26
C LEU A 249 -3.03 8.29 10.52
N THR A 250 -1.70 8.21 10.42
CA THR A 250 -0.87 9.16 9.66
C THR A 250 -1.06 9.00 8.16
N PHE A 251 -1.26 7.76 7.71
CA PHE A 251 -1.37 7.41 6.30
C PHE A 251 -2.65 6.62 5.99
N PRO A 252 -3.84 7.22 6.18
CA PRO A 252 -5.11 6.50 6.06
C PRO A 252 -5.39 5.98 4.65
N ARG A 253 -4.69 6.53 3.66
CA ARG A 253 -4.78 6.14 2.24
C ARG A 253 -3.57 5.36 1.76
N ALA A 254 -2.51 5.25 2.57
CA ALA A 254 -1.34 4.51 2.13
C ALA A 254 -1.69 3.04 1.92
N ARG A 255 -1.10 2.52 0.87
CA ARG A 255 -1.22 1.12 0.51
C ARG A 255 0.15 0.49 0.58
N SER A 256 0.18 -0.75 0.99
CA SER A 256 1.38 -1.57 1.00
C SER A 256 1.18 -2.77 0.10
N TRP A 257 2.27 -3.24 -0.49
CA TRP A 257 2.21 -4.35 -1.42
C TRP A 257 2.01 -5.68 -0.68
N HIS A 258 0.83 -6.27 -0.88
CA HIS A 258 0.34 -7.50 -0.27
C HIS A 258 -0.44 -8.32 -1.30
N PRO A 259 0.25 -9.06 -2.19
CA PRO A 259 -0.41 -9.86 -3.22
C PRO A 259 -1.22 -11.01 -2.62
N GLY A 260 -0.77 -11.58 -1.50
CA GLY A 260 -1.37 -12.76 -0.87
C GLY A 260 -1.63 -13.87 -1.89
N SER A 261 -2.82 -14.46 -1.82
CA SER A 261 -3.26 -15.49 -2.78
C SER A 261 -3.73 -14.95 -4.12
N ASN A 262 -3.75 -13.61 -4.32
CA ASN A 262 -4.17 -13.01 -5.59
C ASN A 262 -3.10 -13.10 -6.67
N LEU A 263 -1.82 -13.23 -6.31
CA LEU A 263 -0.75 -13.41 -7.28
C LEU A 263 -0.61 -14.90 -7.62
N VAL A 264 -0.79 -15.25 -8.88
CA VAL A 264 -0.54 -16.60 -9.39
C VAL A 264 0.27 -16.54 -10.67
N PHE A 265 1.06 -17.57 -10.95
CA PHE A 265 1.72 -17.69 -12.24
C PHE A 265 0.71 -17.89 -13.36
N ASN A 266 0.91 -17.18 -14.47
CA ASN A 266 0.07 -17.25 -15.66
C ASN A 266 0.63 -18.28 -16.64
N GLY A 267 0.37 -19.57 -16.37
CA GLY A 267 0.79 -20.67 -17.24
C GLY A 267 0.36 -20.52 -18.71
N PRO A 268 -0.90 -20.18 -19.03
CA PRO A 268 -1.31 -19.90 -20.40
C PRO A 268 -0.53 -18.75 -21.04
N GLY A 269 -0.34 -17.64 -20.31
CA GLY A 269 0.45 -16.49 -20.79
C GLY A 269 1.91 -16.86 -21.09
N TYR A 270 2.53 -17.67 -20.23
CA TYR A 270 3.88 -18.21 -20.45
C TYR A 270 3.98 -18.95 -21.77
N HIS A 271 3.12 -19.95 -22.01
CA HIS A 271 3.20 -20.76 -23.23
C HIS A 271 2.93 -19.95 -24.50
N HIS A 272 1.95 -19.04 -24.47
CA HIS A 272 1.67 -18.15 -25.58
C HIS A 272 2.85 -17.22 -25.86
N THR A 273 3.50 -16.69 -24.82
CA THR A 273 4.67 -15.81 -25.01
C THR A 273 5.87 -16.57 -25.57
N VAL A 274 6.09 -17.81 -25.15
CA VAL A 274 7.14 -18.67 -25.75
C VAL A 274 6.90 -18.85 -27.26
N VAL A 275 5.66 -19.10 -27.68
CA VAL A 275 5.32 -19.19 -29.12
C VAL A 275 5.62 -17.87 -29.84
N VAL A 276 5.34 -16.72 -29.23
CA VAL A 276 5.65 -15.41 -29.81
C VAL A 276 7.16 -15.21 -29.95
N LEU A 277 7.95 -15.57 -28.94
CA LEU A 277 9.41 -15.50 -29.02
C LEU A 277 9.96 -16.42 -30.12
N ASP A 278 9.48 -17.67 -30.18
CA ASP A 278 9.88 -18.64 -31.21
C ASP A 278 9.52 -18.13 -32.63
N LEU A 279 8.35 -17.50 -32.81
CA LEU A 279 7.93 -16.90 -34.09
C LEU A 279 8.78 -15.70 -34.52
N LEU A 280 9.30 -14.94 -33.57
CA LEU A 280 10.15 -13.78 -33.82
C LEU A 280 11.64 -14.15 -33.94
N GLY A 281 11.99 -15.43 -33.73
CA GLY A 281 13.38 -15.88 -33.69
C GLY A 281 14.17 -15.32 -32.50
N LEU A 282 13.48 -15.00 -31.40
CA LEU A 282 14.08 -14.44 -30.19
C LEU A 282 14.40 -15.53 -29.16
N GLU A 283 15.41 -15.29 -28.34
CA GLU A 283 15.76 -16.22 -27.25
C GLU A 283 14.70 -16.22 -26.15
N ARG A 284 14.57 -17.34 -25.42
CA ARG A 284 13.62 -17.45 -24.29
C ARG A 284 13.99 -16.60 -23.07
N THR A 285 15.21 -16.09 -23.04
CA THR A 285 15.79 -15.14 -22.09
C THR A 285 15.42 -13.70 -22.40
N THR A 286 14.79 -13.43 -23.56
CA THR A 286 14.33 -12.08 -23.94
C THR A 286 13.45 -11.50 -22.83
N THR A 287 13.79 -10.29 -22.41
CA THR A 287 13.11 -9.58 -21.33
C THR A 287 11.76 -9.03 -21.78
N ALA A 288 10.87 -8.80 -20.82
CA ALA A 288 9.57 -8.19 -21.09
C ALA A 288 9.70 -6.77 -21.66
N GLU A 289 10.79 -6.08 -21.35
CA GLU A 289 11.08 -4.73 -21.87
C GLU A 289 11.52 -4.78 -23.33
N GLU A 290 12.45 -5.67 -23.69
CA GLU A 290 12.87 -5.87 -25.09
C GLU A 290 11.68 -6.25 -25.98
N LEU A 291 10.83 -7.18 -25.53
CA LEU A 291 9.65 -7.57 -26.29
C LEU A 291 8.60 -6.45 -26.39
N ARG A 292 8.45 -5.63 -25.34
CA ARG A 292 7.58 -4.43 -25.39
C ARG A 292 8.10 -3.40 -26.40
N LYS A 293 9.42 -3.21 -26.50
CA LYS A 293 10.02 -2.28 -27.47
C LYS A 293 9.78 -2.71 -28.92
N LEU A 294 9.74 -4.00 -29.18
CA LEU A 294 9.38 -4.54 -30.50
C LEU A 294 7.89 -4.38 -30.82
N ASP A 295 7.03 -4.37 -29.79
CA ASP A 295 5.55 -4.28 -29.86
C ASP A 295 4.94 -5.06 -31.04
N PRO A 296 5.20 -6.38 -31.15
CA PRO A 296 4.75 -7.15 -32.30
C PRO A 296 3.22 -7.25 -32.32
N TYR A 297 2.66 -7.10 -33.52
CA TYR A 297 1.25 -7.35 -33.77
C TYR A 297 1.04 -8.81 -34.16
N LEU A 298 0.03 -9.41 -33.56
CA LEU A 298 -0.25 -10.83 -33.66
C LEU A 298 -1.67 -11.04 -34.18
N GLU A 299 -1.81 -11.92 -35.16
CA GLU A 299 -3.10 -12.50 -35.54
C GLU A 299 -3.38 -13.72 -34.64
N CYS A 300 -4.45 -13.63 -33.85
CA CYS A 300 -4.88 -14.71 -32.96
C CYS A 300 -5.57 -15.84 -33.72
N ARG A 301 -4.92 -17.00 -33.80
CA ARG A 301 -5.44 -18.21 -34.45
C ARG A 301 -5.94 -19.26 -33.47
N CYS A 302 -5.59 -19.15 -32.20
CA CYS A 302 -5.96 -20.15 -31.21
C CYS A 302 -7.44 -20.09 -30.78
N GLY A 303 -7.94 -21.22 -30.28
CA GLY A 303 -9.31 -21.35 -29.80
C GLY A 303 -9.65 -20.53 -28.56
N CYS A 304 -8.69 -19.83 -27.93
CA CYS A 304 -8.98 -18.90 -26.83
C CYS A 304 -9.77 -17.68 -27.31
N PHE A 305 -9.62 -17.31 -28.58
CA PHE A 305 -10.15 -16.09 -29.16
C PHE A 305 -11.39 -16.36 -30.02
N LYS A 306 -12.24 -17.33 -29.67
CA LYS A 306 -13.39 -17.74 -30.53
C LYS A 306 -14.26 -16.58 -31.02
N GLU A 307 -14.45 -15.54 -30.20
CA GLU A 307 -15.23 -14.34 -30.51
C GLU A 307 -14.42 -13.24 -31.22
N ARG A 308 -13.09 -13.37 -31.24
CA ARG A 308 -12.11 -12.39 -31.75
C ARG A 308 -11.10 -13.03 -32.71
N LYS A 309 -11.51 -14.10 -33.41
CA LYS A 309 -10.61 -14.79 -34.33
C LYS A 309 -10.20 -13.82 -35.42
N SER A 310 -8.91 -13.81 -35.76
CA SER A 310 -8.33 -12.91 -36.77
C SER A 310 -8.34 -11.42 -36.41
N GLU A 311 -8.66 -11.04 -35.17
CA GLU A 311 -8.30 -9.71 -34.69
C GLU A 311 -6.78 -9.61 -34.57
N THR A 312 -6.24 -8.54 -35.14
CA THR A 312 -4.83 -8.18 -35.00
C THR A 312 -4.68 -7.32 -33.74
N MET A 313 -3.84 -7.77 -32.82
CA MET A 313 -3.66 -7.14 -31.50
C MET A 313 -2.19 -7.04 -31.16
N SER A 314 -1.82 -6.10 -30.29
CA SER A 314 -0.47 -6.11 -29.73
C SER A 314 -0.26 -7.32 -28.82
N TRP A 315 0.97 -7.78 -28.70
CA TRP A 315 1.32 -8.93 -27.85
C TRP A 315 0.74 -8.83 -26.42
N MET A 316 0.84 -7.66 -25.77
CA MET A 316 0.29 -7.47 -24.41
C MET A 316 -1.24 -7.65 -24.36
N GLN A 317 -1.95 -7.15 -25.37
CA GLN A 317 -3.41 -7.33 -25.46
C GLN A 317 -3.74 -8.81 -25.64
N VAL A 318 -3.04 -9.51 -26.52
CA VAL A 318 -3.21 -10.95 -26.74
C VAL A 318 -3.04 -11.73 -25.44
N ILE A 319 -1.93 -11.52 -24.74
CA ILE A 319 -1.63 -12.21 -23.47
C ILE A 319 -2.68 -11.93 -22.40
N GLN A 320 -3.25 -10.72 -22.36
CA GLN A 320 -4.28 -10.36 -21.40
C GLN A 320 -5.59 -11.14 -21.58
N TYR A 321 -5.88 -11.63 -22.79
CA TYR A 321 -7.08 -12.41 -23.11
C TYR A 321 -6.82 -13.92 -23.27
N CYS A 322 -5.56 -14.36 -23.17
CA CYS A 322 -5.20 -15.77 -23.27
C CYS A 322 -5.90 -16.62 -22.20
N LYS A 323 -6.43 -17.77 -22.62
CA LYS A 323 -7.04 -18.78 -21.73
C LYS A 323 -6.26 -20.09 -21.84
N ARG A 324 -6.51 -21.02 -20.93
CA ARG A 324 -5.91 -22.37 -20.99
C ARG A 324 -6.51 -23.17 -22.17
N HIS A 325 -5.64 -23.81 -22.95
CA HIS A 325 -6.07 -24.72 -24.01
C HIS A 325 -6.51 -26.07 -23.43
N ARG A 326 -7.62 -26.65 -23.94
CA ARG A 326 -8.09 -27.97 -23.49
C ARG A 326 -7.06 -29.08 -23.73
N LEU A 327 -6.32 -29.00 -24.83
CA LEU A 327 -5.31 -29.98 -25.23
C LEU A 327 -3.88 -29.59 -24.83
N ASN A 328 -3.68 -28.47 -24.11
CA ASN A 328 -2.36 -27.89 -23.80
C ASN A 328 -1.40 -27.71 -25.01
N SER A 329 -1.87 -27.77 -26.26
CA SER A 329 -1.06 -27.48 -27.45
C SER A 329 -1.22 -26.01 -27.83
N TYR A 330 -0.11 -25.27 -27.87
CA TYR A 330 -0.07 -23.84 -28.23
C TYR A 330 0.57 -23.59 -29.60
N GLU A 331 0.96 -24.64 -30.32
CA GLU A 331 1.55 -24.53 -31.64
C GLU A 331 0.57 -23.88 -32.64
N GLY A 332 1.06 -22.96 -33.47
CA GLY A 332 0.23 -22.24 -34.43
C GLY A 332 -0.80 -21.29 -33.80
N SER A 333 -0.67 -20.96 -32.50
CA SER A 333 -1.62 -20.05 -31.82
C SER A 333 -1.64 -18.64 -32.40
N PHE A 334 -0.54 -18.21 -33.00
CA PHE A 334 -0.36 -16.88 -33.54
C PHE A 334 0.29 -16.91 -34.92
N ALA A 335 0.09 -15.82 -35.66
CA ALA A 335 0.98 -15.39 -36.72
C ALA A 335 1.39 -13.94 -36.47
N VAL A 336 2.64 -13.61 -36.75
CA VAL A 336 3.12 -12.22 -36.71
C VAL A 336 2.59 -11.53 -37.97
N VAL A 337 2.01 -10.34 -37.79
CA VAL A 337 1.45 -9.54 -38.89
C VAL A 337 1.98 -8.12 -38.81
N ASP A 338 2.03 -7.45 -39.95
CA ASP A 338 2.39 -6.04 -39.99
C ASP A 338 1.35 -5.20 -39.23
N LYS A 339 1.82 -4.12 -38.61
CA LYS A 339 0.95 -3.19 -37.87
C LYS A 339 -0.15 -2.67 -38.80
N PRO A 340 -1.44 -2.93 -38.52
CA PRO A 340 -2.52 -2.56 -39.40
C PRO A 340 -2.59 -1.03 -39.48
N GLY A 341 -2.40 -0.49 -40.69
CA GLY A 341 -2.52 0.94 -40.94
C GLY A 341 -1.33 1.78 -40.46
N ALA A 342 -0.09 1.39 -40.78
CA ALA A 342 1.11 2.23 -40.61
C ALA A 342 1.07 3.60 -41.36
N GLY A 343 -0.09 4.06 -41.83
CA GLY A 343 -0.36 5.46 -42.15
C GLY A 343 -0.50 6.28 -40.87
N THR A 344 0.64 6.73 -40.32
CA THR A 344 0.81 7.93 -39.47
C THR A 344 -0.40 8.40 -38.65
N ARG A 345 -0.91 7.55 -37.76
CA ARG A 345 -1.64 8.04 -36.59
C ARG A 345 -1.00 7.40 -35.37
N GLN A 346 0.08 8.02 -34.91
CA GLN A 346 0.56 7.81 -33.53
C GLN A 346 -0.66 8.07 -32.63
N GLN A 347 -1.24 7.00 -32.10
CA GLN A 347 -2.04 7.15 -30.89
C GLN A 347 -1.04 7.59 -29.83
N VAL A 348 -0.95 8.91 -29.63
CA VAL A 348 -0.44 9.46 -28.38
C VAL A 348 -1.44 9.00 -27.34
N THR A 349 -1.20 7.83 -26.76
CA THR A 349 -1.80 7.49 -25.48
C THR A 349 -1.27 8.55 -24.54
N LYS A 350 -2.00 9.66 -24.36
CA LYS A 350 -1.68 10.65 -23.34
C LYS A 350 -1.53 9.89 -22.04
N TYR A 351 -0.29 9.68 -21.62
CA TYR A 351 -0.03 9.00 -20.38
C TYR A 351 -0.54 9.95 -19.32
N LYS A 352 -1.66 9.62 -18.66
CA LYS A 352 -2.11 10.44 -17.55
C LYS A 352 -1.03 10.33 -16.48
N PRO A 353 -0.43 11.44 -16.01
CA PRO A 353 0.59 11.38 -14.98
C PRO A 353 0.00 10.59 -13.80
N ILE A 354 0.55 9.41 -13.54
CA ILE A 354 0.19 8.63 -12.37
C ILE A 354 1.14 9.11 -11.29
N CYS A 355 0.62 9.71 -10.23
CA CYS A 355 1.45 10.01 -9.08
C CYS A 355 2.07 8.70 -8.56
N SER A 356 3.40 8.62 -8.62
CA SER A 356 4.17 7.45 -8.21
C SER A 356 3.96 7.06 -6.75
N TRP A 357 3.50 8.00 -5.91
CA TRP A 357 3.22 7.79 -4.48
C TRP A 357 1.75 7.45 -4.18
N CYS A 358 0.81 7.88 -5.02
CA CYS A 358 -0.64 7.68 -4.84
C CYS A 358 -1.23 6.48 -5.61
N GLN A 359 -0.39 5.56 -6.10
CA GLN A 359 -0.74 4.41 -6.94
C GLN A 359 -2.18 3.86 -6.81
N PRO A 360 -2.77 3.36 -7.90
CA PRO A 360 -3.24 4.05 -9.09
C PRO A 360 -4.70 4.54 -8.91
N ARG A 361 -5.09 5.05 -7.73
CA ARG A 361 -6.38 5.72 -7.61
C ARG A 361 -6.26 7.16 -8.11
N ASN A 362 -6.69 7.33 -9.35
CA ASN A 362 -7.47 8.46 -9.84
C ASN A 362 -6.89 9.89 -9.67
N MET A 363 -5.97 10.27 -10.56
CA MET A 363 -6.17 11.51 -11.37
C MET A 363 -7.23 11.30 -12.49
N LEU A 364 -8.01 10.22 -12.38
CA LEU A 364 -9.05 9.81 -13.32
C LEU A 364 -10.43 10.36 -12.91
N ASP A 365 -10.64 10.69 -11.63
CA ASP A 365 -11.94 11.22 -11.16
C ASP A 365 -12.07 12.72 -11.47
N ASP A 366 -10.96 13.45 -11.51
CA ASP A 366 -10.91 14.83 -11.98
C ASP A 366 -9.68 15.06 -12.89
N PRO A 367 -9.85 14.99 -14.23
CA PRO A 367 -8.76 15.27 -15.17
C PRO A 367 -8.31 16.74 -15.16
N THR A 368 -8.94 17.61 -14.37
CA THR A 368 -8.56 19.01 -14.19
C THR A 368 -7.64 19.24 -13.01
N GLN A 369 -7.40 18.22 -12.16
CA GLN A 369 -6.50 18.35 -11.03
C GLN A 369 -5.05 18.53 -11.52
N ASP A 370 -4.44 19.65 -11.15
CA ASP A 370 -3.03 19.94 -11.44
C ASP A 370 -2.14 18.91 -10.76
N PRO A 371 -1.31 18.14 -11.51
CA PRO A 371 -0.37 17.16 -10.94
C PRO A 371 0.50 17.79 -9.85
N THR A 372 0.92 19.04 -10.04
CA THR A 372 1.75 19.78 -9.09
C THR A 372 1.01 19.98 -7.77
N GLN A 373 -0.24 20.42 -7.84
CA GLN A 373 -1.08 20.62 -6.66
C GLN A 373 -1.35 19.29 -5.93
N HIS A 374 -1.54 18.19 -6.66
CA HIS A 374 -1.68 16.86 -6.07
C HIS A 374 -0.46 16.45 -5.24
N TYR A 375 0.76 16.68 -5.75
CA TYR A 375 2.00 16.42 -5.01
C TYR A 375 2.15 17.32 -3.76
N ILE A 376 1.65 18.54 -3.79
CA ILE A 376 1.69 19.42 -2.63
C ILE A 376 0.68 18.95 -1.56
N ASP A 377 -0.55 18.66 -1.98
CA ASP A 377 -1.66 18.37 -1.08
C ASP A 377 -1.58 16.97 -0.46
N GLU A 378 -1.29 15.95 -1.26
CA GLU A 378 -1.38 14.54 -0.83
C GLU A 378 -0.01 13.97 -0.41
N HIS A 379 1.08 14.65 -0.79
CA HIS A 379 2.45 14.14 -0.66
C HIS A 379 3.39 15.08 0.09
N TRP A 380 2.90 16.25 0.51
CA TRP A 380 3.67 17.25 1.25
C TRP A 380 4.95 17.72 0.54
N CYS A 381 4.97 17.64 -0.80
CA CYS A 381 6.07 18.17 -1.59
C CYS A 381 6.05 19.71 -1.55
N THR A 382 7.22 20.32 -1.65
CA THR A 382 7.34 21.73 -2.02
C THR A 382 6.91 21.94 -3.47
N GLN A 383 6.53 23.17 -3.83
CA GLN A 383 6.20 23.55 -5.21
C GLN A 383 7.31 23.15 -6.20
N ALA A 384 8.57 23.34 -5.82
CA ALA A 384 9.72 23.03 -6.66
C ALA A 384 9.90 21.52 -6.87
N GLU A 385 9.71 20.71 -5.81
CA GLU A 385 9.74 19.24 -5.93
C GLU A 385 8.58 18.73 -6.79
N ALA A 386 7.37 19.25 -6.58
CA ALA A 386 6.19 18.91 -7.36
C ALA A 386 6.38 19.24 -8.86
N GLN A 387 6.94 20.41 -9.19
CA GLN A 387 7.27 20.79 -10.56
C GLN A 387 8.39 19.92 -11.16
N ALA A 388 9.33 19.45 -10.34
CA ALA A 388 10.39 18.54 -10.79
C ALA A 388 9.81 17.18 -11.20
N PHE A 389 8.79 16.67 -10.49
CA PHE A 389 8.07 15.45 -10.88
C PHE A 389 7.37 15.61 -12.23
N ASP A 390 6.64 16.71 -12.43
CA ASP A 390 5.90 16.97 -13.67
C ASP A 390 6.85 17.18 -14.87
N SER A 391 7.91 17.98 -14.67
CA SER A 391 8.92 18.24 -15.71
C SER A 391 9.67 16.98 -16.15
N ARG A 392 9.86 16.01 -15.25
CA ARG A 392 10.50 14.73 -15.57
C ARG A 392 9.59 13.87 -16.44
N ALA A 393 8.32 13.73 -16.06
CA ALA A 393 7.33 12.99 -16.85
C ALA A 393 7.27 13.53 -18.29
N LEU A 394 7.30 14.86 -18.45
CA LEU A 394 7.24 15.52 -19.75
C LEU A 394 8.52 15.36 -20.59
N LYS A 395 9.71 15.32 -19.97
CA LYS A 395 10.97 15.09 -20.69
C LYS A 395 11.09 13.67 -21.23
N GLU A 396 10.58 12.69 -20.49
CA GLU A 396 10.62 11.29 -20.90
C GLU A 396 9.58 10.99 -21.99
N GLU A 397 8.39 11.61 -21.95
CA GLU A 397 7.44 11.57 -23.08
C GLU A 397 8.00 12.11 -24.40
N LEU A 398 9.01 12.99 -24.35
CA LEU A 398 9.67 13.53 -25.53
C LEU A 398 10.88 12.69 -26.00
N ALA A 399 11.34 11.76 -25.18
CA ALA A 399 12.48 10.90 -25.47
C ALA A 399 12.08 9.54 -26.09
N ASP A 400 10.85 9.09 -25.83
CA ASP A 400 10.21 7.92 -26.44
C ASP A 400 9.40 8.29 -27.70
#